data_AF-A0A7J8Z0G9-F1
#
_entry.id   AF-A0A7J8Z0G9-F1
#
_cell.length_a   1.000
_cell.length_b   1.000
_cell.length_c   1.000
_cell.angle_alpha   90.00
_cell.angle_beta   90.00
_cell.angle_gamma   90.00
#
_symmetry.space_group_name_H-M   'P 1'
#
loop_
_entity.id
_entity.type
_entity.pdbx_description
1 polymer ?
#
loop_
_entity_poly.entity_id
_entity_poly.type
_entity_poly.pdbx_seq_one_letter_code
_entity_poly.pdbx_strand_id
1 'polypeptide(L)'
;MEVYLVIRDLVSLLVVGLLMIWGWRALNWVWLTPKRLERCLKQQGFAGNPYRFLSGDIKESFTMSRQTRAKPMPVSDDIEAYVVPFLHQTINNHGNNSFMWIGPRPRVTIMDPEKIREIFTKFTDFQKPHSNPLVRFLVGGLSNLEGDQWSKHRKILNPAFHQDKLKNMLPAFYQSCNEMISKWEEMVSKEGYSELDVWPYIVNMTRDVISRAAFGSSYEEGRGIFQLLEDLTSLTIKVIQSVYIPGWRFLPTKTNRELKMKHKDIKESLREMIKRREKAIKAGEESNEDLLDIL
;
A
#
# COMPACT_ATOMS: atom_id res chain seq x y z
N MET A 1 28.25 48.32 -16.78
CA MET A 1 26.77 48.39 -16.87
C MET A 1 26.23 47.50 -17.98
N GLU A 2 26.80 47.51 -19.18
CA GLU A 2 26.39 46.65 -20.31
C GLU A 2 26.54 45.14 -20.05
N VAL A 3 27.67 44.69 -19.47
CA VAL A 3 27.88 43.27 -19.14
C VAL A 3 26.79 42.73 -18.19
N TYR A 4 26.32 43.55 -17.25
CA TYR A 4 25.24 43.18 -16.33
C TYR A 4 23.90 43.04 -17.05
N LEU A 5 23.61 43.92 -18.01
CA LEU A 5 22.39 43.86 -18.82
C LEU A 5 22.39 42.61 -19.71
N VAL A 6 23.51 42.29 -20.36
CA VAL A 6 23.66 41.08 -21.19
C VAL A 6 23.51 39.80 -20.36
N ILE A 7 24.13 39.73 -19.18
CA ILE A 7 23.98 38.58 -18.27
C ILE A 7 22.52 38.44 -17.82
N ARG A 8 21.86 39.54 -17.43
CA ARG A 8 20.45 39.54 -17.04
C ARG A 8 19.55 39.02 -18.15
N ASP A 9 19.77 39.46 -19.39
CA ASP A 9 18.94 39.08 -20.53
C ASP A 9 19.18 37.60 -20.92
N LEU A 10 20.43 37.11 -20.84
CA LEU A 10 20.77 35.69 -20.99
C LEU A 10 20.11 34.81 -19.92
N VAL A 11 20.18 35.23 -18.64
CA VAL A 11 19.50 34.52 -17.54
C VAL A 11 17.99 34.50 -17.76
N SER A 12 17.42 35.62 -18.21
CA SER A 12 15.97 35.70 -18.50
C SER A 12 15.56 34.76 -19.62
N LEU A 13 16.32 34.69 -20.72
CA LEU A 13 16.10 33.75 -21.82
C LEU A 13 16.21 32.29 -21.38
N LEU A 14 17.20 31.96 -20.54
CA LEU A 14 17.35 30.63 -19.95
C LEU A 14 16.15 30.26 -19.08
N VAL A 15 15.68 31.17 -18.23
CA VAL A 15 14.51 30.96 -17.38
C VAL A 15 13.25 30.75 -18.23
N VAL A 16 13.03 31.57 -19.25
CA VAL A 16 11.89 31.42 -20.17
C VAL A 16 11.96 30.08 -20.92
N GLY A 17 13.15 29.70 -21.42
CA GLY A 17 13.38 28.41 -22.06
C GLY A 17 13.04 27.23 -21.14
N LEU A 18 13.50 27.28 -19.88
CA LEU A 18 13.16 26.28 -18.87
C LEU A 18 11.65 26.23 -18.63
N LEU A 19 10.99 27.37 -18.41
CA LEU A 19 9.55 27.44 -18.17
C LEU A 19 8.74 26.85 -19.34
N MET A 20 9.15 27.11 -20.59
CA MET A 20 8.52 26.50 -21.76
C MET A 20 8.70 24.97 -21.77
N ILE A 21 9.91 24.47 -21.47
CA ILE A 21 10.17 23.03 -21.38
C ILE A 21 9.31 22.38 -20.28
N TRP A 22 9.23 23.00 -19.10
CA TRP A 22 8.41 22.53 -18.00
C TRP A 22 6.92 22.57 -18.34
N GLY A 23 6.44 23.64 -18.95
CA GLY A 23 5.06 23.78 -19.42
C GLY A 23 4.71 22.72 -20.46
N TRP A 24 5.58 22.46 -21.43
CA TRP A 24 5.40 21.41 -22.44
C TRP A 24 5.37 20.02 -21.81
N ARG A 25 6.29 19.72 -20.89
CA ARG A 25 6.29 18.44 -20.15
C ARG A 25 5.01 18.26 -19.33
N ALA A 26 4.55 19.32 -18.68
CA ALA A 26 3.31 19.30 -17.91
C ALA A 26 2.09 19.05 -18.81
N LEU A 27 1.96 19.79 -19.92
CA LEU A 27 0.89 19.60 -20.90
C LEU A 27 0.90 18.18 -21.48
N ASN A 28 2.08 17.66 -21.83
CA ASN A 28 2.22 16.31 -22.36
C ASN A 28 1.79 15.26 -21.33
N TRP A 29 2.26 15.40 -20.08
CA TRP A 29 1.93 14.50 -18.99
C TRP A 29 0.44 14.52 -18.60
N VAL A 30 -0.15 15.70 -18.46
CA VAL A 30 -1.50 15.85 -17.91
C VAL A 30 -2.60 15.75 -18.97
N TRP A 31 -2.30 15.97 -20.26
CA TRP A 31 -3.33 16.03 -21.31
C TRP A 31 -3.01 15.18 -22.54
N LEU A 32 -1.89 15.44 -23.22
CA LEU A 32 -1.62 14.80 -24.52
C LEU A 32 -1.40 13.29 -24.39
N THR A 33 -0.60 12.86 -23.42
CA THR A 33 -0.33 11.44 -23.17
C THR A 33 -1.60 10.69 -22.76
N PRO A 34 -2.39 11.15 -21.77
CA PRO A 34 -3.68 10.52 -21.44
C PRO A 34 -4.61 10.39 -22.65
N LYS A 35 -4.78 11.44 -23.45
CA LYS A 35 -5.64 11.38 -24.65
C LYS A 35 -5.12 10.42 -25.71
N ARG A 36 -3.80 10.32 -25.88
CA ARG A 36 -3.18 9.33 -26.78
C ARG A 36 -3.44 7.91 -26.29
N LEU A 37 -3.24 7.65 -25.00
CA LEU A 37 -3.48 6.34 -24.39
C LEU A 37 -4.96 5.95 -24.44
N GLU A 38 -5.87 6.90 -24.20
CA GLU A 38 -7.33 6.69 -24.31
C GLU A 38 -7.70 6.18 -25.72
N ARG A 39 -7.18 6.81 -26.77
CA ARG A 39 -7.41 6.39 -28.15
C ARG A 39 -6.85 5.01 -28.43
N CYS A 40 -5.62 4.74 -27.98
CA CYS A 40 -4.95 3.45 -28.14
C CYS A 40 -5.76 2.31 -27.49
N LEU A 41 -6.19 2.50 -26.24
CA LEU A 41 -6.99 1.52 -25.50
C LEU A 41 -8.32 1.24 -26.20
N LYS A 42 -9.03 2.29 -26.65
CA LYS A 42 -10.27 2.15 -27.41
C LYS A 42 -10.08 1.37 -28.72
N GLN A 43 -8.98 1.63 -29.44
CA GLN A 43 -8.64 0.88 -30.66
C GLN A 43 -8.30 -0.59 -30.38
N GLN A 44 -7.77 -0.90 -29.19
CA GLN A 44 -7.48 -2.27 -28.75
C GLN A 44 -8.71 -3.01 -28.19
N GLY A 45 -9.90 -2.41 -28.25
CA GLY A 45 -11.14 -3.01 -27.76
C GLY A 45 -11.39 -2.84 -26.26
N PHE A 46 -10.64 -1.97 -25.58
CA PHE A 46 -10.93 -1.61 -24.19
C PHE A 46 -11.92 -0.45 -24.12
N ALA A 47 -12.89 -0.53 -23.19
CA ALA A 47 -13.88 0.50 -22.95
C ALA A 47 -13.76 1.10 -21.54
N GLY A 48 -14.11 2.36 -21.37
CA GLY A 48 -13.93 3.05 -20.10
C GLY A 48 -14.35 4.51 -20.16
N ASN A 49 -14.36 5.15 -18.99
CA ASN A 49 -14.70 6.57 -18.89
C ASN A 49 -13.69 7.43 -19.70
N PRO A 50 -14.16 8.50 -20.37
CA PRO A 50 -13.27 9.46 -20.99
C PRO A 50 -12.34 10.10 -19.96
N TYR A 51 -11.09 10.37 -20.34
CA TYR A 51 -10.14 10.98 -19.43
C TYR A 51 -10.61 12.36 -18.96
N ARG A 52 -10.64 12.56 -17.63
CA ARG A 52 -10.91 13.83 -16.95
C ARG A 52 -9.61 14.45 -16.45
N PHE A 53 -9.43 15.75 -16.71
CA PHE A 53 -8.19 16.46 -16.45
C PHE A 53 -7.64 16.23 -15.03
N LEU A 54 -6.36 15.83 -14.95
CA LEU A 54 -5.55 15.61 -13.76
C LEU A 54 -6.02 14.48 -12.83
N SER A 55 -7.30 14.47 -12.41
CA SER A 55 -7.82 13.50 -11.46
C SER A 55 -8.22 12.17 -12.05
N GLY A 56 -8.60 12.13 -13.33
CA GLY A 56 -9.25 10.95 -13.89
C GLY A 56 -10.49 10.58 -13.07
N ASP A 57 -10.57 9.31 -12.69
CA ASP A 57 -11.67 8.72 -11.93
C ASP A 57 -11.40 8.65 -10.41
N ILE A 58 -10.19 9.02 -9.94
CA ILE A 58 -9.77 8.87 -8.53
C ILE A 58 -10.82 9.44 -7.56
N LYS A 59 -11.23 10.70 -7.77
CA LYS A 59 -12.14 11.38 -6.84
C LYS A 59 -13.51 10.70 -6.77
N GLU A 60 -14.03 10.27 -7.92
CA GLU A 60 -15.32 9.58 -8.02
C GLU A 60 -15.23 8.20 -7.37
N SER A 61 -14.17 7.44 -7.67
CA SER A 61 -13.90 6.12 -7.09
C SER A 61 -13.88 6.14 -5.56
N PHE A 62 -13.18 7.12 -4.96
CA PHE A 62 -13.14 7.27 -3.50
C PHE A 62 -14.42 7.84 -2.89
N THR A 63 -15.12 8.71 -3.61
CA THR A 63 -16.43 9.22 -3.17
C THR A 63 -17.44 8.08 -3.10
N MET A 64 -17.49 7.25 -4.14
CA MET A 64 -18.35 6.07 -4.21
C MET A 64 -18.00 5.08 -3.11
N SER A 65 -16.71 4.78 -2.91
CA SER A 65 -16.26 3.91 -1.82
C SER A 65 -16.69 4.40 -0.44
N ARG A 66 -16.62 5.72 -0.19
CA ARG A 66 -17.08 6.32 1.07
C ARG A 66 -18.59 6.23 1.24
N GLN A 67 -19.35 6.50 0.18
CA GLN A 67 -20.82 6.41 0.21
C GLN A 67 -21.30 4.97 0.42
N THR A 68 -20.64 4.00 -0.20
CA THR A 68 -20.95 2.58 -0.03
C THR A 68 -20.63 2.11 1.39
N ARG A 69 -19.46 2.47 1.94
CA ARG A 69 -19.07 2.11 3.31
C ARG A 69 -19.89 2.81 4.40
N ALA A 70 -20.58 3.90 4.08
CA ALA A 70 -21.53 4.54 4.99
C ALA A 70 -22.82 3.72 5.17
N LYS A 71 -23.05 2.73 4.29
CA LYS A 71 -24.15 1.78 4.40
C LYS A 71 -23.66 0.49 5.08
N PRO A 72 -24.55 -0.23 5.78
CA PRO A 72 -24.23 -1.56 6.30
C PRO A 72 -23.75 -2.48 5.18
N MET A 73 -22.77 -3.33 5.49
CA MET A 73 -22.31 -4.35 4.57
C MET A 73 -23.44 -5.39 4.39
N PRO A 74 -23.77 -5.79 3.14
CA PRO A 74 -24.75 -6.84 2.92
C PRO A 74 -24.26 -8.17 3.48
N VAL A 75 -25.17 -8.95 4.07
CA VAL A 75 -24.92 -10.34 4.45
C VAL A 75 -25.15 -11.20 3.21
N SER A 76 -24.12 -11.30 2.37
CA SER A 76 -24.12 -12.03 1.11
C SER A 76 -22.69 -12.38 0.72
N ASP A 77 -22.51 -13.40 -0.10
CA ASP A 77 -21.22 -13.72 -0.72
C ASP A 77 -20.87 -12.71 -1.84
N ASP A 78 -21.88 -12.07 -2.45
CA ASP A 78 -21.73 -11.11 -3.55
C ASP A 78 -21.39 -9.69 -3.04
N ILE A 79 -20.18 -9.54 -2.51
CA ILE A 79 -19.73 -8.30 -1.87
C ILE A 79 -18.93 -7.38 -2.80
N GLU A 80 -18.75 -7.71 -4.07
CA GLU A 80 -17.90 -6.95 -5.01
C GLU A 80 -18.35 -5.48 -5.12
N ALA A 81 -19.67 -5.27 -5.23
CA ALA A 81 -20.28 -3.95 -5.27
C ALA A 81 -20.07 -3.16 -3.96
N TYR A 82 -19.80 -3.83 -2.84
CA TYR A 82 -19.50 -3.20 -1.57
C TYR A 82 -17.99 -2.87 -1.44
N VAL A 83 -17.12 -3.82 -1.78
CA VAL A 83 -15.67 -3.74 -1.56
C VAL A 83 -14.98 -2.83 -2.58
N VAL A 84 -15.34 -2.96 -3.86
CA VAL A 84 -14.75 -2.22 -4.99
C VAL A 84 -15.82 -1.60 -5.90
N PRO A 85 -16.72 -0.75 -5.36
CA PRO A 85 -17.95 -0.31 -6.03
C PRO A 85 -17.71 0.31 -7.41
N PHE A 86 -16.66 1.14 -7.54
CA PHE A 86 -16.36 1.82 -8.78
C PHE A 86 -15.81 0.88 -9.86
N LEU A 87 -14.99 -0.10 -9.48
CA LEU A 87 -14.48 -1.10 -10.42
C LEU A 87 -15.63 -2.00 -10.89
N HIS A 88 -16.47 -2.46 -9.96
CA HIS A 88 -17.66 -3.24 -10.27
C HIS A 88 -18.60 -2.49 -11.22
N GLN A 89 -18.88 -1.21 -10.96
CA GLN A 89 -19.67 -0.37 -11.87
C GLN A 89 -19.00 -0.20 -13.25
N THR A 90 -17.67 -0.03 -13.29
CA THR A 90 -16.93 0.11 -14.54
C THR A 90 -17.03 -1.16 -15.40
N ILE A 91 -16.90 -2.33 -14.79
CA ILE A 91 -17.06 -3.63 -15.46
C ILE A 91 -18.49 -3.79 -15.97
N ASN A 92 -19.51 -3.44 -15.17
CA ASN A 92 -20.90 -3.55 -15.61
C ASN A 92 -21.22 -2.63 -16.80
N ASN A 93 -20.64 -1.43 -16.82
CA ASN A 93 -20.91 -0.45 -17.88
C ASN A 93 -20.10 -0.72 -19.17
N HIS A 94 -18.88 -1.23 -19.05
CA HIS A 94 -17.91 -1.29 -20.14
C HIS A 94 -17.43 -2.72 -20.48
N GLY A 95 -17.85 -3.72 -19.71
CA GLY A 95 -17.47 -5.13 -19.86
C GLY A 95 -16.13 -5.49 -19.23
N ASN A 96 -15.74 -6.75 -19.46
CA ASN A 96 -14.57 -7.40 -18.86
C ASN A 96 -13.23 -6.82 -19.32
N ASN A 97 -13.17 -6.22 -20.51
CA ASN A 97 -12.00 -5.50 -21.02
C ASN A 97 -12.22 -4.00 -20.83
N SER A 98 -12.24 -3.56 -19.57
CA SER A 98 -12.49 -2.16 -19.23
C SER A 98 -11.25 -1.43 -18.71
N PHE A 99 -11.30 -0.11 -18.60
CA PHE A 99 -10.26 0.68 -17.94
C PHE A 99 -10.83 1.85 -17.16
N MET A 100 -10.08 2.27 -16.13
CA MET A 100 -10.34 3.48 -15.34
C MET A 100 -9.08 4.35 -15.24
N TRP A 101 -9.25 5.62 -14.89
CA TRP A 101 -8.16 6.58 -14.76
C TRP A 101 -7.71 6.80 -13.33
N ILE A 102 -6.46 6.49 -13.02
CA ILE A 102 -5.79 6.88 -11.79
C ILE A 102 -4.89 8.07 -12.07
N GLY A 103 -5.48 9.27 -11.95
CA GLY A 103 -4.87 10.50 -12.41
C GLY A 103 -4.66 10.44 -13.93
N PRO A 104 -3.49 10.87 -14.45
CA PRO A 104 -3.19 10.81 -15.88
C PRO A 104 -2.79 9.41 -16.39
N ARG A 105 -2.90 8.36 -15.56
CA ARG A 105 -2.51 6.99 -15.94
C ARG A 105 -3.75 6.08 -15.99
N PRO A 106 -4.01 5.39 -17.11
CA PRO A 106 -5.07 4.40 -17.16
C PRO A 106 -4.65 3.14 -16.40
N ARG A 107 -5.64 2.46 -15.80
CA ARG A 107 -5.54 1.11 -15.25
C ARG A 107 -6.52 0.23 -16.01
N VAL A 108 -6.00 -0.78 -16.68
CA VAL A 108 -6.79 -1.75 -17.44
C VAL A 108 -7.21 -2.89 -16.53
N THR A 109 -8.45 -3.35 -16.73
CA THR A 109 -9.01 -4.54 -16.11
C THR A 109 -8.91 -5.67 -17.12
N ILE A 110 -8.33 -6.79 -16.69
CA ILE A 110 -8.18 -8.00 -17.49
C ILE A 110 -8.82 -9.13 -16.70
N MET A 111 -9.86 -9.76 -17.28
CA MET A 111 -10.59 -10.86 -16.65
C MET A 111 -10.44 -12.19 -17.41
N ASP A 112 -9.75 -12.18 -18.54
CA ASP A 112 -9.45 -13.37 -19.32
C ASP A 112 -8.38 -14.23 -18.60
N PRO A 113 -8.68 -15.48 -18.21
CA PRO A 113 -7.76 -16.31 -17.44
C PRO A 113 -6.43 -16.61 -18.14
N GLU A 114 -6.43 -16.73 -19.47
CA GLU A 114 -5.21 -17.00 -20.24
C GLU A 114 -4.29 -15.79 -20.25
N LYS A 115 -4.86 -14.59 -20.44
CA LYS A 115 -4.11 -13.32 -20.34
C LYS A 115 -3.62 -13.06 -18.93
N ILE A 116 -4.43 -13.36 -17.91
CA ILE A 116 -4.01 -13.27 -16.50
C ILE A 116 -2.79 -14.17 -16.29
N ARG A 117 -2.86 -15.45 -16.68
CA ARG A 117 -1.74 -16.39 -16.56
C ARG A 117 -0.48 -15.88 -17.27
N GLU A 118 -0.63 -15.32 -18.47
CA GLU A 118 0.50 -14.74 -19.21
C GLU A 118 1.14 -13.57 -18.46
N ILE A 119 0.34 -12.63 -17.96
CA ILE A 119 0.79 -11.46 -17.19
C ILE A 119 1.57 -11.90 -15.95
N PHE A 120 1.05 -12.88 -15.20
CA PHE A 120 1.72 -13.39 -14.00
C PHE A 120 2.99 -14.19 -14.30
N THR A 121 3.13 -14.74 -15.51
CA THR A 121 4.34 -15.47 -15.94
C THR A 121 5.42 -14.51 -16.45
N LYS A 122 5.03 -13.45 -17.16
CA LYS A 122 5.93 -12.44 -17.74
C LYS A 122 6.18 -11.26 -16.79
N PHE A 123 6.60 -11.56 -15.56
CA PHE A 123 6.79 -10.54 -14.49
C PHE A 123 7.91 -9.52 -14.79
N THR A 124 8.78 -9.77 -15.78
CA THR A 124 9.75 -8.79 -16.28
C THR A 124 9.10 -7.69 -17.11
N ASP A 125 8.07 -8.05 -17.86
CA ASP A 125 7.37 -7.18 -18.80
C ASP A 125 6.22 -6.46 -18.09
N PHE A 126 5.53 -7.19 -17.20
CA PHE A 126 4.42 -6.69 -16.39
C PHE A 126 4.86 -6.46 -14.95
N GLN A 127 5.38 -5.26 -14.70
CA GLN A 127 5.74 -4.81 -13.36
C GLN A 127 4.52 -4.37 -12.55
N LYS A 128 4.65 -4.34 -11.22
CA LYS A 128 3.57 -3.89 -10.32
C LYS A 128 3.16 -2.45 -10.66
N PRO A 129 1.87 -2.10 -10.44
CA PRO A 129 1.38 -0.76 -10.71
C PRO A 129 2.17 0.31 -9.95
N HIS A 130 2.63 1.33 -10.67
CA HIS A 130 3.29 2.47 -10.05
C HIS A 130 2.32 3.23 -9.16
N SER A 131 2.58 3.25 -7.86
CA SER A 131 1.83 4.01 -6.86
C SER A 131 2.49 5.36 -6.57
N ASN A 132 1.81 6.19 -5.77
CA ASN A 132 2.41 7.41 -5.24
C ASN A 132 3.67 7.04 -4.44
N PRO A 133 4.86 7.62 -4.72
CA PRO A 133 6.11 7.25 -4.03
C PRO A 133 6.07 7.36 -2.51
N LEU A 134 5.17 8.19 -1.95
CA LEU A 134 4.98 8.33 -0.51
C LEU A 134 4.34 7.09 0.14
N VAL A 135 3.64 6.25 -0.63
CA VAL A 135 3.08 4.96 -0.15
C VAL A 135 4.19 4.01 0.30
N ARG A 136 5.41 4.16 -0.22
CA ARG A 136 6.58 3.34 0.15
C ARG A 136 7.00 3.52 1.62
N PHE A 137 6.55 4.58 2.30
CA PHE A 137 6.79 4.73 3.73
C PHE A 137 6.01 3.70 4.54
N LEU A 138 4.81 3.30 4.10
CA LEU A 138 4.03 2.24 4.72
C LEU A 138 4.40 0.87 4.15
N VAL A 139 4.33 0.74 2.82
CA VAL A 139 4.46 -0.56 2.13
C VAL A 139 5.74 -0.58 1.29
N GLY A 140 6.87 -0.77 1.97
CA GLY A 140 8.18 -0.98 1.37
C GLY A 140 8.48 -2.46 1.08
N GLY A 141 9.76 -2.79 0.85
CA GLY A 141 10.23 -4.18 0.75
C GLY A 141 9.60 -4.97 -0.41
N LEU A 142 9.35 -6.27 -0.19
CA LEU A 142 8.89 -7.21 -1.23
C LEU A 142 7.66 -6.74 -2.02
N SER A 143 6.74 -6.04 -1.35
CA SER A 143 5.51 -5.55 -1.97
C SER A 143 5.75 -4.48 -3.05
N ASN A 144 6.91 -3.82 -3.06
CA ASN A 144 7.24 -2.75 -4.00
C ASN A 144 8.59 -2.94 -4.72
N LEU A 145 9.42 -3.91 -4.32
CA LEU A 145 10.61 -4.31 -5.07
C LEU A 145 10.25 -5.09 -6.34
N GLU A 146 11.11 -4.98 -7.35
CA GLU A 146 11.02 -5.71 -8.63
C GLU A 146 12.36 -6.33 -9.01
N GLY A 147 12.34 -7.24 -9.98
CA GLY A 147 13.53 -7.84 -10.59
C GLY A 147 14.49 -8.46 -9.57
N ASP A 148 15.79 -8.23 -9.76
CA ASP A 148 16.85 -8.84 -8.97
C ASP A 148 16.78 -8.47 -7.47
N GLN A 149 16.37 -7.24 -7.16
CA GLN A 149 16.21 -6.83 -5.76
C GLN A 149 15.07 -7.59 -5.09
N TRP A 150 13.95 -7.78 -5.79
CA TRP A 150 12.86 -8.60 -5.29
C TRP A 150 13.30 -10.05 -5.10
N SER A 151 13.98 -10.63 -6.10
CA SER A 151 14.48 -12.01 -6.04
C SER A 151 15.42 -12.23 -4.86
N LYS A 152 16.37 -11.30 -4.64
CA LYS A 152 17.29 -11.33 -3.50
C LYS A 152 16.56 -11.30 -2.17
N HIS A 153 15.64 -10.36 -1.97
CA HIS A 153 14.88 -10.25 -0.72
C HIS A 153 13.98 -11.47 -0.49
N ARG A 154 13.38 -12.01 -1.56
CA ARG A 154 12.50 -13.18 -1.46
C ARG A 154 13.28 -14.43 -1.10
N LYS A 155 14.50 -14.59 -1.65
CA LYS A 155 15.41 -15.68 -1.30
C LYS A 155 15.83 -15.67 0.17
N ILE A 156 16.05 -14.48 0.74
CA ILE A 156 16.38 -14.32 2.18
C ILE A 156 15.18 -14.68 3.06
N LEU A 157 13.97 -14.23 2.68
CA LEU A 157 12.77 -14.39 3.50
C LEU A 157 12.14 -15.79 3.42
N ASN A 158 12.15 -16.43 2.25
CA ASN A 158 11.43 -17.70 2.02
C ASN A 158 11.72 -18.81 3.05
N PRO A 159 12.98 -19.06 3.48
CA PRO A 159 13.28 -20.12 4.45
C PRO A 159 12.50 -19.98 5.76
N ALA A 160 12.23 -18.74 6.20
CA ALA A 160 11.49 -18.49 7.43
C ALA A 160 10.00 -18.84 7.33
N PHE A 161 9.48 -19.02 6.11
CA PHE A 161 8.11 -19.43 5.82
C PHE A 161 8.03 -20.87 5.29
N HIS A 162 9.08 -21.67 5.45
CA HIS A 162 9.02 -23.11 5.19
C HIS A 162 8.22 -23.83 6.30
N GLN A 163 7.62 -24.96 5.97
CA GLN A 163 6.71 -25.70 6.86
C GLN A 163 7.29 -25.97 8.25
N ASP A 164 8.57 -26.34 8.33
CA ASP A 164 9.20 -26.66 9.62
C ASP A 164 9.38 -25.43 10.51
N LYS A 165 9.61 -24.25 9.92
CA LYS A 165 9.67 -22.98 10.64
C LYS A 165 8.28 -22.46 11.01
N LEU A 166 7.28 -22.68 10.15
CA LEU A 166 5.89 -22.33 10.46
C LEU A 166 5.34 -23.13 11.65
N LYS A 167 5.74 -24.40 11.82
CA LYS A 167 5.34 -25.22 12.98
C LYS A 167 5.77 -24.58 14.30
N ASN A 168 6.93 -23.94 14.34
CA ASN A 168 7.43 -23.24 15.54
C ASN A 168 6.57 -22.02 15.91
N MET A 169 5.86 -21.43 14.94
CA MET A 169 4.98 -20.27 15.16
C MET A 169 3.56 -20.68 15.60
N LEU A 170 3.17 -21.94 15.40
CA LEU A 170 1.82 -22.42 15.74
C LEU A 170 1.44 -22.22 17.21
N PRO A 171 2.32 -22.50 18.20
CA PRO A 171 1.99 -22.25 19.61
C PRO A 171 1.59 -20.79 19.88
N ALA A 172 2.29 -19.83 19.27
CA ALA A 172 1.95 -18.42 19.37
C ALA A 172 0.57 -18.13 18.78
N PHE A 173 0.23 -18.73 17.64
CA PHE A 173 -1.09 -18.56 17.01
C PHE A 173 -2.20 -19.11 17.89
N TYR A 174 -2.04 -20.35 18.39
CA TYR A 174 -3.00 -20.98 19.29
C TYR A 174 -3.19 -20.16 20.56
N GLN A 175 -2.11 -19.66 21.15
CA GLN A 175 -2.19 -18.89 22.39
C GLN A 175 -2.97 -17.58 22.17
N SER A 176 -2.65 -16.82 21.12
CA SER A 176 -3.37 -15.58 20.79
C SER A 176 -4.85 -15.84 20.47
N CYS A 177 -5.17 -16.93 19.75
CA CYS A 177 -6.55 -17.32 19.47
C CYS A 177 -7.31 -17.72 20.74
N ASN A 178 -6.72 -18.54 21.59
CA ASN A 178 -7.34 -18.99 22.84
C ASN A 178 -7.60 -17.81 23.77
N GLU A 179 -6.63 -16.89 23.93
CA GLU A 179 -6.81 -15.68 24.75
C GLU A 179 -7.95 -14.78 24.23
N MET A 180 -8.18 -14.73 22.91
CA MET A 180 -9.32 -14.02 22.32
C MET A 180 -10.64 -14.74 22.60
N ILE A 181 -10.70 -16.06 22.37
CA ILE A 181 -11.90 -16.88 22.57
C ILE A 181 -12.31 -16.90 24.04
N SER A 182 -11.38 -17.06 24.98
CA SER A 182 -11.69 -17.05 26.42
C SER A 182 -12.35 -15.73 26.86
N LYS A 183 -11.95 -14.58 26.28
CA LYS A 183 -12.62 -13.30 26.53
C LYS A 183 -14.06 -13.30 26.01
N TRP A 184 -14.30 -13.93 24.87
CA TRP A 184 -15.65 -14.07 24.32
C TRP A 184 -16.52 -14.99 25.18
N GLU A 185 -15.96 -16.12 25.65
CA GLU A 185 -16.63 -17.05 26.56
C GLU A 185 -17.02 -16.37 27.88
N GLU A 186 -16.14 -15.56 28.47
CA GLU A 186 -16.42 -14.78 29.69
C GLU A 186 -17.55 -13.75 29.51
N MET A 187 -17.72 -13.21 28.30
CA MET A 187 -18.82 -12.29 27.99
C MET A 187 -20.14 -13.05 27.86
N VAL A 188 -20.14 -14.17 27.12
CA VAL A 188 -21.33 -15.00 26.91
C VAL A 188 -21.78 -15.68 28.20
N SER A 189 -20.85 -16.12 29.07
CA SER A 189 -21.17 -16.79 30.33
C SER A 189 -21.95 -15.92 31.32
N LYS A 190 -21.92 -14.59 31.16
CA LYS A 190 -22.64 -13.66 32.02
C LYS A 190 -24.13 -13.53 31.66
N GLU A 191 -24.47 -13.62 30.37
CA GLU A 191 -25.82 -13.31 29.87
C GLU A 191 -26.49 -14.49 29.12
N GLY A 192 -25.76 -15.60 28.91
CA GLY A 192 -26.22 -16.78 28.16
C GLY A 192 -26.14 -16.64 26.64
N TYR A 193 -26.15 -15.40 26.12
CA TYR A 193 -25.89 -15.02 24.74
C TYR A 193 -25.32 -13.59 24.72
N SER A 194 -24.58 -13.21 23.68
CA SER A 194 -24.05 -11.85 23.53
C SER A 194 -23.85 -11.51 22.05
N GLU A 195 -24.23 -10.30 21.64
CA GLU A 195 -23.86 -9.74 20.33
C GLU A 195 -22.50 -9.04 20.46
N LEU A 196 -21.56 -9.40 19.58
CA LEU A 196 -20.17 -8.92 19.67
C LEU A 196 -19.69 -8.35 18.33
N ASP A 197 -19.14 -7.14 18.37
CA ASP A 197 -18.28 -6.65 17.31
C ASP A 197 -16.93 -7.38 17.38
N VAL A 198 -16.73 -8.37 16.51
CA VAL A 198 -15.51 -9.18 16.46
C VAL A 198 -14.32 -8.46 15.85
N TRP A 199 -14.52 -7.35 15.13
CA TRP A 199 -13.46 -6.70 14.36
C TRP A 199 -12.28 -6.22 15.22
N PRO A 200 -12.48 -5.50 16.35
CA PRO A 200 -11.38 -5.11 17.23
C PRO A 200 -10.62 -6.31 17.81
N TYR A 201 -11.32 -7.42 18.09
CA TYR A 201 -10.72 -8.65 18.63
C TYR A 201 -9.83 -9.34 17.59
N ILE A 202 -10.30 -9.47 16.35
CA ILE A 202 -9.51 -10.05 15.25
C ILE A 202 -8.26 -9.20 14.96
N VAL A 203 -8.41 -7.88 14.97
CA VAL A 203 -7.28 -6.95 14.78
C VAL A 203 -6.26 -7.12 15.91
N ASN A 204 -6.70 -7.16 17.16
CA ASN A 204 -5.81 -7.33 18.31
C ASN A 204 -5.14 -8.70 18.34
N MET A 205 -5.89 -9.78 18.05
CA MET A 205 -5.35 -11.12 17.92
C MET A 205 -4.27 -11.18 16.83
N THR A 206 -4.52 -10.59 15.66
CA THR A 206 -3.54 -10.56 14.57
C THR A 206 -2.25 -9.82 14.97
N ARG A 207 -2.38 -8.71 15.72
CA ARG A 207 -1.24 -7.96 16.24
C ARG A 207 -0.42 -8.78 17.23
N ASP A 208 -1.09 -9.47 18.13
CA ASP A 208 -0.45 -10.32 19.12
C ASP A 208 0.24 -11.52 18.48
N VAL A 209 -0.40 -12.15 17.49
CA VAL A 209 0.20 -13.20 16.65
C VAL A 209 1.49 -12.72 16.00
N ILE A 210 1.47 -11.54 15.35
CA ILE A 210 2.66 -10.97 14.73
C ILE A 210 3.73 -10.66 15.79
N SER A 211 3.37 -10.07 16.92
CA SER A 211 4.32 -9.79 18.01
C SER A 211 5.02 -11.05 18.50
N ARG A 212 4.28 -12.12 18.78
CA ARG A 212 4.81 -13.38 19.31
C ARG A 212 5.62 -14.13 18.28
N ALA A 213 5.06 -14.35 17.09
CA ALA A 213 5.70 -15.15 16.07
C ALA A 213 6.87 -14.43 15.38
N ALA A 214 6.79 -13.09 15.25
CA ALA A 214 7.83 -12.35 14.55
C ALA A 214 8.95 -11.84 15.46
N PHE A 215 8.66 -11.56 16.73
CA PHE A 215 9.59 -10.89 17.63
C PHE A 215 9.81 -11.59 18.97
N GLY A 216 9.16 -12.75 19.19
CA GLY A 216 9.20 -13.45 20.47
C GLY A 216 8.67 -12.61 21.64
N SER A 217 7.86 -11.58 21.34
CA SER A 217 7.40 -10.58 22.31
C SER A 217 5.89 -10.66 22.48
N SER A 218 5.35 -9.99 23.50
CA SER A 218 3.91 -9.80 23.63
C SER A 218 3.39 -8.63 22.77
N TYR A 219 2.08 -8.59 22.51
CA TYR A 219 1.43 -7.40 21.96
C TYR A 219 1.76 -6.11 22.73
N GLU A 220 1.85 -6.18 24.06
CA GLU A 220 2.09 -4.99 24.89
C GLU A 220 3.44 -4.33 24.58
N GLU A 221 4.45 -5.12 24.23
CA GLU A 221 5.75 -4.61 23.78
C GLU A 221 5.71 -4.02 22.36
N GLY A 222 4.80 -4.51 21.51
CA GLY A 222 4.60 -4.06 20.13
C GLY A 222 3.57 -2.94 19.95
N ARG A 223 2.78 -2.63 20.99
CA ARG A 223 1.62 -1.72 20.91
C ARG A 223 1.98 -0.35 20.33
N GLY A 224 3.12 0.22 20.74
CA GLY A 224 3.60 1.50 20.21
C GLY A 224 3.87 1.47 18.70
N ILE A 225 4.44 0.38 18.19
CA ILE A 225 4.71 0.21 16.75
C ILE A 225 3.39 0.08 15.98
N PHE A 226 2.43 -0.69 16.49
CA PHE A 226 1.12 -0.83 15.84
C PHE A 226 0.35 0.48 15.79
N GLN A 227 0.40 1.31 16.85
CA GLN A 227 -0.22 2.64 16.82
C GLN A 227 0.41 3.54 15.76
N LEU A 228 1.75 3.53 15.66
CA LEU A 228 2.46 4.27 14.62
C LEU A 228 2.09 3.77 13.21
N LEU A 229 1.90 2.46 13.03
CA LEU A 229 1.47 1.85 11.77
C LEU A 229 0.03 2.22 11.40
N GLU A 230 -0.90 2.25 12.35
CA GLU A 230 -2.27 2.74 12.13
C GLU A 230 -2.27 4.19 11.65
N ASP A 231 -1.54 5.05 12.36
CA ASP A 231 -1.43 6.47 12.01
C ASP A 231 -0.81 6.64 10.62
N LEU A 232 0.26 5.90 10.32
CA LEU A 232 0.91 5.91 9.03
C LEU A 232 -0.02 5.40 7.92
N THR A 233 -0.84 4.40 8.21
CA THR A 233 -1.87 3.88 7.30
C THR A 233 -2.91 4.94 6.99
N SER A 234 -3.42 5.66 8.00
CA SER A 234 -4.41 6.73 7.82
C SER A 234 -3.88 7.86 6.92
N LEU A 235 -2.62 8.26 7.08
CA LEU A 235 -1.95 9.27 6.25
C LEU A 235 -1.73 8.74 4.82
N THR A 236 -1.34 7.48 4.69
CA THR A 236 -1.10 6.84 3.39
C THR A 236 -2.39 6.73 2.58
N ILE A 237 -3.54 6.45 3.21
CA ILE A 237 -4.85 6.45 2.55
C ILE A 237 -5.14 7.83 1.94
N LYS A 238 -4.89 8.93 2.67
CA LYS A 238 -5.07 10.30 2.14
C LYS A 238 -4.18 10.56 0.92
N VAL A 239 -2.95 10.03 0.93
CA VAL A 239 -2.03 10.11 -0.20
C VAL A 239 -2.56 9.34 -1.41
N ILE A 240 -3.07 8.12 -1.22
CA ILE A 240 -3.64 7.27 -2.28
C ILE A 240 -4.88 7.93 -2.90
N GLN A 241 -5.65 8.68 -2.11
CA GLN A 241 -6.83 9.44 -2.56
C GLN A 241 -6.49 10.67 -3.43
N SER A 242 -5.21 11.00 -3.56
CA SER A 242 -4.75 12.19 -4.30
C SER A 242 -3.92 11.81 -5.52
N VAL A 243 -3.98 12.66 -6.55
CA VAL A 243 -3.13 12.52 -7.73
C VAL A 243 -1.69 12.84 -7.33
N TYR A 244 -0.77 11.92 -7.63
CA TYR A 244 0.65 12.22 -7.46
C TYR A 244 1.13 13.17 -8.56
N ILE A 245 1.58 14.37 -8.16
CA ILE A 245 2.26 15.30 -9.04
C ILE A 245 3.78 15.07 -8.92
N PRO A 246 4.49 14.84 -10.04
CA PRO A 246 5.94 14.65 -10.04
C PRO A 246 6.68 15.74 -9.25
N GLY A 247 7.61 15.33 -8.38
CA GLY A 247 8.38 16.24 -7.54
C GLY A 247 7.75 16.57 -6.18
N TRP A 248 6.43 16.42 -6.01
CA TRP A 248 5.74 16.77 -4.74
C TRP A 248 6.24 15.98 -3.53
N ARG A 249 6.84 14.80 -3.73
CA ARG A 249 7.47 14.01 -2.65
C ARG A 249 8.63 14.74 -1.93
N PHE A 250 9.25 15.71 -2.61
CA PHE A 250 10.37 16.48 -2.08
C PHE A 250 9.92 17.75 -1.37
N LEU A 251 8.68 18.20 -1.61
CA LEU A 251 8.14 19.37 -0.94
C LEU A 251 7.88 19.07 0.54
N PRO A 252 8.18 20.01 1.45
CA PRO A 252 8.03 19.82 2.89
C PRO A 252 6.58 20.08 3.35
N THR A 253 5.60 19.44 2.71
CA THR A 253 4.18 19.53 3.10
C THR A 253 3.97 18.89 4.48
N LYS A 254 2.90 19.29 5.19
CA LYS A 254 2.53 18.72 6.49
C LYS A 254 2.44 17.19 6.43
N THR A 255 1.70 16.65 5.46
CA THR A 255 1.55 15.20 5.25
C THR A 255 2.88 14.51 4.97
N ASN A 256 3.75 15.09 4.13
CA ASN A 256 5.06 14.49 3.82
C ASN A 256 5.97 14.45 5.06
N ARG A 257 5.95 15.51 5.87
CA ARG A 257 6.71 15.57 7.13
C ARG A 257 6.21 14.54 8.12
N GLU A 258 4.90 14.44 8.33
CA GLU A 258 4.28 13.47 9.23
C GLU A 258 4.56 12.02 8.81
N LEU A 259 4.42 11.69 7.51
CA LEU A 259 4.76 10.37 6.97
C LEU A 259 6.23 10.00 7.22
N LYS A 260 7.16 10.93 6.95
CA LYS A 260 8.60 10.71 7.15
C LYS A 260 8.94 10.53 8.62
N MET A 261 8.33 11.32 9.50
CA MET A 261 8.53 11.24 10.94
C MET A 261 8.06 9.90 11.49
N LYS A 262 6.80 9.52 11.24
CA LYS A 262 6.26 8.23 11.71
C LYS A 262 7.02 7.02 11.16
N HIS A 263 7.40 7.07 9.88
CA HIS A 263 8.25 6.03 9.29
C HIS A 263 9.62 5.93 9.98
N LYS A 264 10.23 7.07 10.34
CA LYS A 264 11.48 7.12 11.10
C LYS A 264 11.30 6.50 12.48
N ASP A 265 10.26 6.89 13.21
CA ASP A 265 9.98 6.39 14.57
C ASP A 265 9.78 4.86 14.57
N ILE A 266 9.01 4.32 13.60
CA ILE A 266 8.86 2.86 13.43
C ILE A 266 10.22 2.20 13.19
N LYS A 267 11.03 2.76 12.29
CA LYS A 267 12.34 2.20 11.95
C LYS A 267 13.30 2.23 13.13
N GLU A 268 13.24 3.26 13.98
CA GLU A 268 14.05 3.36 15.20
C GLU A 268 13.60 2.33 16.23
N SER A 269 12.30 2.18 16.48
CA SER A 269 11.77 1.15 17.37
C SER A 269 12.18 -0.27 16.94
N LEU A 270 12.04 -0.60 15.64
CA LEU A 270 12.46 -1.89 15.10
C LEU A 270 13.98 -2.10 15.21
N ARG A 271 14.79 -1.06 15.01
CA ARG A 271 16.25 -1.15 15.19
C ARG A 271 16.63 -1.39 16.64
N GLU A 272 15.94 -0.79 17.60
CA GLU A 272 16.19 -1.05 19.01
C GLU A 272 15.80 -2.49 19.40
N MET A 273 14.75 -3.06 18.81
CA MET A 273 14.43 -4.48 18.96
C MET A 273 15.56 -5.38 18.42
N ILE A 274 16.04 -5.12 17.21
CA ILE A 274 17.15 -5.87 16.60
C ILE A 274 18.41 -5.78 17.47
N LYS A 275 18.80 -4.57 17.91
CA LYS A 275 19.98 -4.39 18.78
C LYS A 275 19.87 -5.11 20.12
N ARG A 276 18.68 -5.13 20.72
CA ARG A 276 18.45 -5.90 21.96
C ARG A 276 18.66 -7.39 21.70
N ARG A 277 18.14 -7.90 20.59
CA ARG A 277 18.30 -9.31 20.22
C ARG A 277 19.76 -9.68 19.91
N GLU A 278 20.47 -8.85 19.15
CA GLU A 278 21.91 -9.05 18.88
C GLU A 278 22.74 -9.11 20.17
N LYS A 279 22.38 -8.34 21.20
CA LYS A 279 23.06 -8.37 22.50
C LYS A 279 22.78 -9.66 23.27
N ALA A 280 21.52 -10.12 23.29
CA ALA A 280 21.11 -11.37 23.92
C ALA A 280 21.86 -12.57 23.32
N ILE A 281 21.92 -12.65 21.98
CA ILE A 281 22.66 -13.71 21.27
C ILE A 281 24.16 -13.67 21.64
N LYS A 282 24.77 -12.48 21.71
CA LYS A 282 26.18 -12.33 22.13
C LYS A 282 26.42 -12.72 23.59
N ALA A 283 25.40 -12.62 24.44
CA ALA A 283 25.47 -13.04 25.84
C ALA A 283 25.25 -14.55 26.01
N GLY A 284 24.93 -15.29 24.94
CA GLY A 284 24.71 -16.72 24.96
C GLY A 284 23.29 -17.13 25.34
N GLU A 285 22.32 -16.21 25.26
CA GLU A 285 20.89 -16.54 25.43
C GLU A 285 20.44 -17.46 24.28
N GLU A 286 19.57 -18.43 24.59
CA GLU A 286 19.02 -19.35 23.59
C GLU A 286 18.14 -18.60 22.58
N SER A 287 18.15 -19.06 21.33
CA SER A 287 17.27 -18.51 20.28
C SER A 287 15.82 -18.88 20.57
N ASN A 288 14.92 -17.93 20.38
CA ASN A 288 13.49 -18.13 20.48
C ASN A 288 12.89 -18.78 19.21
N GLU A 289 13.74 -19.08 18.21
CA GLU A 289 13.37 -19.59 16.88
C GLU A 289 12.25 -18.78 16.19
N ASP A 290 12.11 -17.50 16.57
CA ASP A 290 11.14 -16.56 16.01
C ASP A 290 11.60 -15.99 14.66
N LEU A 291 10.73 -15.27 13.96
CA LEU A 291 11.07 -14.73 12.63
C LEU A 291 12.29 -13.79 12.67
N LEU A 292 12.49 -13.05 13.75
CA LEU A 292 13.63 -12.14 13.89
C LEU A 292 14.94 -12.91 14.03
N ASP A 293 14.94 -14.06 14.69
CA ASP A 293 16.12 -14.93 14.80
C ASP A 293 16.45 -15.66 13.49
N ILE A 294 15.44 -15.95 12.66
CA ILE A 294 15.63 -16.66 11.39
C ILE A 294 16.17 -15.74 10.27
N LEU A 295 15.91 -14.42 10.34
CA LEU A 295 16.20 -13.44 9.29
C LEU A 295 17.47 -12.61 9.52
#